data_AF-A0A1V4SAU1-F1
#
_entry.id   AF-A0A1V4SAU1-F1
#
_cell.length_a   1.000
_cell.length_b   1.000
_cell.length_c   1.000
_cell.angle_alpha   90.00
_cell.angle_beta   90.00
_cell.angle_gamma   90.00
#
_symmetry.space_group_name_H-M   'P 1'
#
loop_
_entity.id
_entity.type
_entity.pdbx_description
1 polymer ?
#
loop_
_entity_poly.entity_id
_entity_poly.type
_entity_poly.pdbx_seq_one_letter_code
_entity_poly.pdbx_strand_id
1 'polypeptide(L)'
;MGVKLAETAGFCMGVRRAVDIVLDIARAKGDEKIYTYGPLIHNPQTVELLKQRGIIPIDNIDDVDGGTIIIRAHGISSQERQKIKKKGMKIVDATCPRVARVQSIIKKYAFLGYTVLIAGDKNHPEVIGLLGYSSGRGIVISNKDEIDTLPELDKVCVVAQTTQTSGEYEELTEKIKKRFPSATAFNTICDSTERRQAEIDTLASEMDAMIVVGGRNSANTKRLAMISEGHGIPTFHIETVDELKKTRINGYNNIGVSAGASTPNWIIDRVIDYITQYREEENQKNLKKLYKLWVSAVRTDIYSAIGAGFLSLVGTYVQNLKTNILNILIAALYVYSMHTINRLQDKKFGRIKGGFREESYVRHSNVYLSVSLISLISALLFSFMNGLASFALLFFISLLGLLYNIRVFPQEWSLKKIGDIPGSKTLFIALAWAIVTVVVPQIEVSLEIHPRTVVAFMFVFTVVFAKSALSDMIDIQSDRLVGRETIPVVIGEDNTKKLLTGISALMGIVLIGSFFGRHTSSLSLALLASVFYIWICINLCVKRTRFPGVVLEGLLETNFVIAGLSTCLWIIVMKYVS
;
A
#
# COMPACT_ATOMS: atom_id res chain seq x y z
N MET A 1 -10.57 2.96 25.50
CA MET A 1 -10.70 2.29 24.19
C MET A 1 -9.47 2.49 23.34
N GLY A 2 -8.74 1.45 22.96
CA GLY A 2 -7.60 1.48 22.04
C GLY A 2 -7.85 0.56 20.83
N VAL A 3 -7.30 0.91 19.66
CA VAL A 3 -7.25 -0.02 18.52
C VAL A 3 -5.78 -0.36 18.30
N LYS A 4 -5.44 -1.64 18.30
CA LYS A 4 -4.06 -2.11 18.12
C LYS A 4 -4.00 -3.06 16.92
N LEU A 5 -3.27 -2.65 15.89
CA LEU A 5 -3.00 -3.47 14.72
C LEU A 5 -1.76 -4.33 14.98
N ALA A 6 -1.85 -5.63 14.71
CA ALA A 6 -0.71 -6.54 14.74
C ALA A 6 0.34 -6.12 13.69
N GLU A 7 1.61 -6.04 14.09
CA GLU A 7 2.74 -5.67 13.23
C GLU A 7 2.94 -6.66 12.07
N THR A 8 2.58 -7.93 12.28
CA THR A 8 2.66 -8.98 11.26
C THR A 8 1.42 -9.07 10.35
N ALA A 9 0.44 -8.19 10.52
CA ALA A 9 -0.78 -8.19 9.71
C ALA A 9 -0.48 -7.99 8.21
N GLY A 10 -1.11 -8.80 7.36
CA GLY A 10 -1.07 -8.67 5.91
C GLY A 10 -0.06 -9.59 5.22
N PHE A 11 0.34 -9.24 3.99
CA PHE A 11 1.15 -10.12 3.12
C PHE A 11 2.46 -10.59 3.76
N CYS A 12 2.67 -11.91 3.79
CA CYS A 12 4.00 -12.47 4.06
C CYS A 12 4.91 -12.37 2.82
N MET A 13 6.21 -12.60 3.01
CA MET A 13 7.19 -12.57 1.91
C MET A 13 6.81 -13.49 0.75
N GLY A 14 6.37 -14.73 1.03
CA GLY A 14 6.02 -15.70 -0.01
C GLY A 14 4.82 -15.26 -0.86
N VAL A 15 3.77 -14.73 -0.21
CA VAL A 15 2.58 -14.19 -0.87
C VAL A 15 2.94 -12.93 -1.67
N ARG A 16 3.69 -11.99 -1.09
CA ARG A 16 4.15 -10.78 -1.78
C ARG A 16 4.96 -11.14 -3.03
N ARG A 17 5.94 -12.05 -2.90
CA ARG A 17 6.74 -12.54 -4.03
C ARG A 17 5.86 -13.13 -5.13
N ALA A 18 4.86 -13.94 -4.78
CA ALA A 18 4.01 -14.57 -5.78
C ALA A 18 3.15 -13.55 -6.55
N VAL A 19 2.56 -12.58 -5.83
CA VAL A 19 1.79 -11.49 -6.42
C VAL A 19 2.68 -10.61 -7.30
N ASP A 20 3.86 -10.24 -6.81
CA ASP A 20 4.80 -9.39 -7.55
C ASP A 20 5.26 -10.04 -8.86
N ILE A 21 5.64 -11.32 -8.81
CA ILE A 21 6.04 -12.08 -10.02
C ILE A 21 4.93 -12.05 -11.07
N VAL A 22 3.69 -12.31 -10.66
CA VAL A 22 2.55 -12.32 -11.58
C VAL A 22 2.32 -10.96 -12.21
N LEU A 23 2.37 -9.89 -11.40
CA LEU A 23 2.12 -8.53 -11.87
C LEU A 23 3.25 -8.02 -12.78
N ASP A 24 4.50 -8.37 -12.49
CA ASP A 24 5.64 -7.99 -13.33
C ASP A 24 5.60 -8.69 -14.70
N ILE A 25 5.15 -9.95 -14.72
CA ILE A 25 4.92 -10.70 -15.95
C ILE A 25 3.77 -10.09 -16.74
N ALA A 26 2.65 -9.76 -16.09
CA ALA A 26 1.52 -9.11 -16.72
C ALA A 26 1.89 -7.76 -17.33
N ARG A 27 2.77 -6.99 -16.66
CA ARG A 27 3.30 -5.74 -17.18
C ARG A 27 4.18 -5.94 -18.41
N ALA A 28 5.08 -6.93 -18.38
CA ALA A 28 6.07 -7.13 -19.44
C ALA A 28 5.51 -7.78 -20.72
N LYS A 29 4.40 -8.52 -20.64
CA LYS A 29 3.96 -9.44 -21.71
C LYS A 29 2.80 -8.95 -22.59
N GLY A 30 2.29 -7.75 -22.38
CA GLY A 30 1.21 -7.19 -23.21
C GLY A 30 -0.01 -8.11 -23.25
N ASP A 31 -0.39 -8.56 -24.45
CA ASP A 31 -1.62 -9.34 -24.70
C ASP A 31 -1.46 -10.87 -24.49
N GLU A 32 -0.30 -11.37 -24.04
CA GLU A 32 -0.12 -12.80 -23.77
C GLU A 32 -1.04 -13.27 -22.62
N LYS A 33 -1.75 -14.38 -22.82
CA LYS A 33 -2.59 -14.98 -21.77
C LYS A 33 -1.72 -15.49 -20.62
N ILE A 34 -2.08 -15.08 -19.40
CA ILE A 34 -1.41 -15.48 -18.17
C ILE A 34 -2.38 -16.27 -17.31
N TYR A 35 -1.97 -17.46 -16.92
CA TYR A 35 -2.74 -18.37 -16.08
C TYR A 35 -2.04 -18.61 -14.75
N THR A 36 -2.80 -18.83 -13.69
CA THR A 36 -2.28 -19.37 -12.42
C THR A 36 -2.83 -20.78 -12.20
N TYR A 37 -1.99 -21.72 -11.78
CA TYR A 37 -2.47 -23.08 -11.47
C TYR A 37 -3.14 -23.11 -10.10
N GLY A 38 -4.46 -23.06 -10.12
CA GLY A 38 -5.34 -22.70 -9.01
C GLY A 38 -5.25 -21.21 -8.64
N PRO A 39 -5.94 -20.80 -7.57
CA PRO A 39 -5.78 -19.46 -7.02
C PRO A 39 -4.32 -19.21 -6.61
N LEU A 40 -3.76 -18.07 -7.04
CA LEU A 40 -2.38 -17.68 -6.71
C LEU A 40 -2.15 -17.66 -5.19
N ILE A 41 -3.12 -17.13 -4.45
CA ILE A 41 -3.17 -17.00 -2.99
C ILE A 41 -4.61 -17.24 -2.49
N HIS A 42 -4.78 -17.52 -1.20
CA HIS A 42 -6.10 -17.66 -0.56
C HIS A 42 -6.67 -16.30 -0.12
N ASN A 43 -7.01 -15.46 -1.09
CA ASN A 43 -7.71 -14.19 -0.86
C ASN A 43 -8.62 -13.87 -2.07
N PRO A 44 -9.96 -14.00 -1.94
CA PRO A 44 -10.87 -13.90 -3.07
C PRO A 44 -10.86 -12.50 -3.71
N GLN A 45 -10.69 -11.44 -2.91
CA GLN A 45 -10.65 -10.06 -3.40
C GLN A 45 -9.42 -9.83 -4.31
N THR A 46 -8.25 -10.34 -3.93
CA THR A 46 -7.03 -10.25 -4.75
C THR A 46 -7.15 -11.09 -6.02
N VAL A 47 -7.70 -12.30 -5.92
CA VAL A 47 -7.93 -13.17 -7.08
C VAL A 47 -8.83 -12.50 -8.11
N GLU A 48 -9.90 -11.83 -7.66
CA GLU A 48 -10.81 -11.10 -8.54
C GLU A 48 -10.11 -9.93 -9.25
N LEU A 49 -9.26 -9.18 -8.54
CA LEU A 49 -8.46 -8.12 -9.16
C LEU A 49 -7.50 -8.65 -10.22
N LEU A 50 -6.83 -9.77 -9.95
CA LEU A 50 -5.95 -10.41 -10.92
C LEU A 50 -6.72 -10.85 -12.18
N LYS A 51 -7.92 -11.42 -12.02
CA LYS A 51 -8.80 -11.78 -13.15
C LYS A 51 -9.16 -10.56 -14.01
N GLN A 52 -9.47 -9.43 -13.39
CA GLN A 52 -9.74 -8.17 -14.11
C GLN A 52 -8.53 -7.66 -14.91
N ARG A 53 -7.32 -8.13 -14.61
CA ARG A 53 -6.10 -7.86 -15.40
C ARG A 53 -5.78 -8.96 -16.42
N GLY A 54 -6.69 -9.88 -16.67
CA GLY A 54 -6.46 -11.00 -17.60
C GLY A 54 -5.63 -12.14 -17.03
N ILE A 55 -5.38 -12.17 -15.72
CA ILE A 55 -4.68 -13.28 -15.04
C ILE A 55 -5.71 -14.27 -14.52
N ILE A 56 -5.84 -15.41 -15.19
CA ILE A 56 -6.96 -16.33 -15.00
C ILE A 56 -6.49 -17.56 -14.20
N PRO A 57 -7.06 -17.85 -13.02
CA PRO A 57 -6.81 -19.11 -12.34
C PRO A 57 -7.48 -20.27 -13.07
N ILE A 58 -6.76 -21.38 -13.23
CA ILE A 58 -7.24 -22.62 -13.86
C ILE A 58 -7.01 -23.80 -12.91
N ASP A 59 -7.91 -24.78 -12.90
CA ASP A 59 -7.78 -25.95 -12.06
C ASP A 59 -7.11 -27.13 -12.78
N ASN A 60 -7.33 -27.25 -14.10
CA ASN A 60 -6.66 -28.24 -14.94
C ASN A 60 -5.87 -27.55 -16.07
N ILE A 61 -4.69 -28.09 -16.36
CA ILE A 61 -3.85 -27.65 -17.48
C ILE A 61 -4.50 -27.96 -18.83
N ASP A 62 -5.39 -28.95 -18.88
CA ASP A 62 -6.10 -29.34 -20.09
C ASP A 62 -7.08 -28.25 -20.56
N ASP A 63 -7.49 -27.34 -19.68
CA ASP A 63 -8.49 -26.29 -19.95
C ASP A 63 -7.96 -25.13 -20.82
N VAL A 64 -6.63 -25.07 -21.07
CA VAL A 64 -6.00 -23.93 -21.74
C VAL A 64 -4.98 -24.34 -22.79
N ASP A 65 -4.94 -23.61 -23.91
CA ASP A 65 -3.96 -23.82 -24.98
C ASP A 65 -2.96 -22.67 -25.04
N GLY A 66 -1.70 -22.97 -24.68
CA GLY A 66 -0.58 -22.03 -24.75
C GLY A 66 -0.60 -20.91 -23.71
N GLY A 67 0.39 -20.02 -23.80
CA GLY A 67 0.60 -18.91 -22.87
C GLY A 67 1.56 -19.22 -21.72
N THR A 68 1.50 -18.40 -20.67
CA THR A 68 2.32 -18.56 -19.47
C THR A 68 1.49 -19.05 -18.31
N ILE A 69 1.97 -20.09 -17.63
CA ILE A 69 1.37 -20.63 -16.43
C ILE A 69 2.25 -20.40 -15.21
N ILE A 70 1.63 -19.87 -14.17
CA ILE A 70 2.29 -19.49 -12.94
C ILE A 70 1.91 -20.47 -11.84
N ILE A 71 2.91 -21.15 -11.29
CA ILE A 71 2.74 -22.06 -10.15
C ILE A 71 2.48 -21.22 -8.91
N ARG A 72 1.33 -21.44 -8.24
CA ARG A 72 0.91 -20.69 -7.04
C ARG A 72 1.89 -20.80 -5.86
N ALA A 73 1.76 -19.90 -4.88
CA ALA A 73 2.66 -19.83 -3.73
C ALA A 73 2.77 -21.14 -2.91
N HIS A 74 1.68 -21.92 -2.88
CA HIS A 74 1.58 -23.22 -2.21
C HIS A 74 2.33 -24.35 -2.95
N GLY A 75 2.83 -24.08 -4.15
CA GLY A 75 3.40 -25.09 -5.03
C GLY A 75 2.35 -26.01 -5.66
N ILE A 76 2.87 -26.98 -6.42
CA ILE A 76 2.12 -28.06 -7.08
C ILE A 76 2.90 -29.37 -6.96
N SER A 77 2.23 -30.49 -7.19
CA SER A 77 2.87 -31.81 -7.18
C SER A 77 3.89 -31.95 -8.32
N SER A 78 4.81 -32.90 -8.17
CA SER A 78 5.80 -33.20 -9.21
C SER A 78 5.15 -33.71 -10.51
N GLN A 79 4.03 -34.44 -10.38
CA GLN A 79 3.24 -34.98 -11.49
C GLN A 79 2.55 -33.87 -12.28
N GLU A 80 1.88 -32.93 -11.59
CA GLU A 80 1.23 -31.79 -12.23
C GLU A 80 2.27 -30.91 -12.95
N ARG A 81 3.43 -30.69 -12.33
CA ARG A 81 4.53 -29.96 -12.97
C ARG A 81 5.00 -30.63 -14.27
N GLN A 82 5.07 -31.96 -14.30
CA GLN A 82 5.42 -32.71 -15.52
C GLN A 82 4.33 -32.62 -16.58
N LYS A 83 3.05 -32.71 -16.21
CA LYS A 83 1.92 -32.53 -17.15
C LYS A 83 2.00 -31.16 -17.85
N ILE A 84 2.23 -30.09 -17.08
CA ILE A 84 2.38 -28.75 -17.62
C ILE A 84 3.57 -28.65 -18.59
N LYS A 85 4.72 -29.24 -18.24
CA LYS A 85 5.88 -29.28 -19.14
C LYS A 85 5.59 -30.03 -20.44
N LYS A 86 4.87 -31.15 -20.37
CA LYS A 86 4.50 -31.95 -21.56
C LYS A 86 3.57 -31.19 -22.50
N LYS A 87 2.71 -30.31 -21.98
CA LYS A 87 1.84 -29.45 -22.79
C LYS A 87 2.59 -28.29 -23.49
N GLY A 88 3.89 -28.10 -23.21
CA GLY A 88 4.71 -27.07 -23.86
C GLY A 88 4.46 -25.65 -23.34
N MET A 89 3.79 -25.50 -22.20
CA MET A 89 3.52 -24.18 -21.61
C MET A 89 4.76 -23.55 -20.99
N LYS A 90 4.86 -22.21 -21.05
CA LYS A 90 5.90 -21.48 -20.32
C LYS A 90 5.57 -21.49 -18.83
N ILE A 91 6.39 -22.17 -18.04
CA ILE A 91 6.23 -22.25 -16.58
C ILE A 91 6.99 -21.12 -15.91
N VAL A 92 6.31 -20.40 -15.02
CA VAL A 92 6.93 -19.53 -14.03
C VAL A 92 6.61 -20.06 -12.63
N ASP A 93 7.64 -20.24 -11.82
CA ASP A 93 7.50 -20.84 -10.50
C ASP A 93 7.43 -19.76 -9.39
N ALA A 94 6.21 -19.47 -8.94
CA ALA A 94 5.96 -18.57 -7.82
C ALA A 94 5.84 -19.30 -6.47
N THR A 95 6.21 -20.59 -6.39
CA THR A 95 6.25 -21.35 -5.13
C THR A 95 7.06 -20.60 -4.07
N CYS A 96 6.53 -20.53 -2.85
CA CYS A 96 7.23 -19.93 -1.72
C CYS A 96 8.54 -20.68 -1.44
N PRO A 97 9.69 -20.01 -1.24
CA PRO A 97 10.95 -20.68 -0.91
C PRO A 97 10.89 -21.57 0.34
N ARG A 98 10.02 -21.23 1.30
CA ARG A 98 9.78 -22.06 2.49
C ARG A 98 9.10 -23.39 2.13
N VAL A 99 8.11 -23.36 1.23
CA VAL A 99 7.45 -24.57 0.70
C VAL A 99 8.42 -25.41 -0.15
N ALA A 100 9.20 -24.77 -1.01
CA ALA A 100 10.21 -25.46 -1.83
C ALA A 100 11.28 -26.18 -0.97
N ARG A 101 11.62 -25.62 0.20
CA ARG A 101 12.49 -26.29 1.18
C ARG A 101 11.84 -27.58 1.71
N VAL A 102 10.55 -27.57 2.05
CA VAL A 102 9.84 -28.78 2.50
C VAL A 102 9.81 -29.83 1.40
N GLN A 103 9.48 -29.44 0.16
CA GLN A 103 9.52 -30.34 -1.01
C GLN A 103 10.90 -31.00 -1.18
N SER A 104 11.97 -30.24 -0.93
CA SER A 104 13.36 -30.73 -1.01
C SER A 104 13.69 -31.74 0.10
N ILE A 105 13.22 -31.51 1.33
CA ILE A 105 13.36 -32.45 2.45
C ILE A 105 12.62 -33.75 2.13
N ILE A 106 11.34 -33.65 1.73
CA ILE A 106 10.51 -34.80 1.37
C ILE A 106 11.19 -35.62 0.27
N LYS A 107 11.64 -34.97 -0.80
CA LYS A 107 12.34 -35.63 -1.92
C LYS A 107 13.60 -36.36 -1.46
N LYS A 108 14.42 -35.72 -0.60
CA LYS A 108 15.65 -36.32 -0.06
C LYS A 108 15.34 -37.57 0.77
N TYR A 109 14.41 -37.48 1.72
CA TYR A 109 14.11 -38.58 2.63
C TYR A 109 13.38 -39.74 1.93
N ALA A 110 12.48 -39.43 1.00
CA ALA A 110 11.87 -40.45 0.12
C ALA A 110 12.94 -41.20 -0.70
N PHE A 111 13.93 -40.49 -1.26
CA PHE A 111 15.06 -41.10 -1.97
C PHE A 111 15.90 -42.02 -1.07
N LEU A 112 16.05 -41.66 0.21
CA LEU A 112 16.75 -42.47 1.21
C LEU A 112 15.91 -43.63 1.77
N GLY A 113 14.71 -43.87 1.22
CA GLY A 113 13.83 -44.97 1.61
C GLY A 113 12.97 -44.71 2.85
N TYR A 114 12.88 -43.47 3.33
CA TYR A 114 12.01 -43.13 4.47
C TYR A 114 10.55 -43.08 4.02
N THR A 115 9.64 -43.46 4.92
CA THR A 115 8.24 -43.06 4.86
C THR A 115 8.13 -41.64 5.42
N VAL A 116 7.49 -40.76 4.66
CA VAL A 116 7.39 -39.34 5.01
C VAL A 116 5.99 -39.06 5.58
N LEU A 117 5.91 -38.79 6.87
CA LEU A 117 4.68 -38.33 7.53
C LEU A 117 4.59 -36.81 7.39
N ILE A 118 3.50 -36.32 6.80
CA ILE A 118 3.24 -34.90 6.57
C ILE A 118 2.12 -34.46 7.53
N ALA A 119 2.48 -33.74 8.58
CA ALA A 119 1.52 -33.17 9.52
C ALA A 119 0.81 -31.95 8.90
N GLY A 120 -0.48 -32.06 8.62
CA GLY A 120 -1.26 -30.99 7.99
C GLY A 120 -2.60 -31.46 7.44
N ASP A 121 -3.33 -30.55 6.80
CA ASP A 121 -4.66 -30.84 6.22
C ASP A 121 -4.52 -31.54 4.86
N LYS A 122 -5.03 -32.78 4.78
CA LYS A 122 -5.03 -33.61 3.56
C LYS A 122 -5.64 -32.96 2.33
N ASN A 123 -6.58 -32.02 2.51
CA ASN A 123 -7.24 -31.32 1.42
C ASN A 123 -6.54 -30.02 1.04
N HIS A 124 -5.49 -29.62 1.76
CA HIS A 124 -4.84 -28.34 1.52
C HIS A 124 -3.93 -28.39 0.28
N PRO A 125 -4.00 -27.40 -0.63
CA PRO A 125 -3.13 -27.25 -1.79
C PRO A 125 -1.65 -27.55 -1.58
N GLU A 126 -1.10 -27.01 -0.49
CA GLU A 126 0.30 -27.22 -0.12
C GLU A 126 0.60 -28.69 0.18
N VAL A 127 -0.23 -29.34 1.01
CA VAL A 127 -0.04 -30.73 1.43
C VAL A 127 -0.15 -31.68 0.24
N ILE A 128 -1.12 -31.45 -0.66
CA ILE A 128 -1.24 -32.19 -1.92
C ILE A 128 0.04 -32.02 -2.77
N GLY A 129 0.56 -30.78 -2.85
CA GLY A 129 1.82 -30.48 -3.53
C GLY A 129 3.01 -31.21 -2.91
N LEU A 130 3.13 -31.19 -1.58
CA LEU A 130 4.18 -31.86 -0.81
C LEU A 130 4.16 -33.38 -0.99
N LEU A 131 2.96 -33.99 -0.92
CA LEU A 131 2.77 -35.43 -1.11
C LEU A 131 3.32 -35.90 -2.47
N GLY A 132 3.18 -35.08 -3.51
CA GLY A 132 3.71 -35.35 -4.85
C GLY A 132 5.24 -35.48 -4.94
N TYR A 133 6.00 -35.05 -3.94
CA TYR A 133 7.47 -35.19 -3.88
C TYR A 133 7.93 -36.42 -3.08
N SER A 134 6.99 -37.15 -2.46
CA SER A 134 7.29 -38.32 -1.62
C SER A 134 7.59 -39.60 -2.40
N SER A 135 7.47 -39.58 -3.73
CA SER A 135 7.61 -40.76 -4.60
C SER A 135 6.76 -41.95 -4.13
N GLY A 136 5.54 -41.68 -3.66
CA GLY A 136 4.59 -42.69 -3.18
C GLY A 136 4.81 -43.15 -1.73
N ARG A 137 5.82 -42.63 -1.02
CA ARG A 137 6.15 -42.98 0.37
C ARG A 137 5.58 -42.00 1.40
N GLY A 138 4.70 -41.09 0.98
CA GLY A 138 4.14 -40.05 1.84
C GLY A 138 2.79 -40.46 2.45
N ILE A 139 2.58 -40.11 3.72
CA ILE A 139 1.30 -40.28 4.43
C ILE A 139 0.99 -38.95 5.11
N VAL A 140 -0.24 -38.44 4.94
CA VAL A 140 -0.69 -37.23 5.62
C VAL A 140 -1.28 -37.59 6.97
N ILE A 141 -0.94 -36.84 8.01
CA ILE A 141 -1.46 -36.99 9.37
C ILE A 141 -2.14 -35.68 9.77
N SER A 142 -3.45 -35.71 9.96
CA SER A 142 -4.25 -34.52 10.31
C SER A 142 -4.49 -34.39 11.82
N ASN A 143 -4.43 -35.49 12.57
CA ASN A 143 -4.70 -35.54 14.00
C ASN A 143 -3.93 -36.69 14.69
N LYS A 144 -3.99 -36.73 16.02
CA LYS A 144 -3.25 -37.72 16.83
C LYS A 144 -3.77 -39.14 16.65
N ASP A 145 -5.06 -39.32 16.37
CA ASP A 145 -5.69 -40.63 16.33
C ASP A 145 -5.26 -41.42 15.09
N GLU A 146 -5.01 -40.73 13.98
CA GLU A 146 -4.45 -41.31 12.76
C GLU A 146 -3.08 -41.99 12.99
N ILE A 147 -2.29 -41.54 13.97
CA ILE A 147 -0.98 -42.13 14.28
C ILE A 147 -1.13 -43.58 14.78
N ASP A 148 -2.21 -43.89 15.50
CA ASP A 148 -2.39 -45.22 16.07
C ASP A 148 -2.75 -46.28 15.02
N THR A 149 -3.31 -45.81 13.90
CA THR A 149 -3.72 -46.63 12.75
C THR A 149 -2.60 -46.87 11.73
N LEU A 150 -1.43 -46.26 11.93
CA LEU A 150 -0.32 -46.42 11.00
C LEU A 150 0.26 -47.84 11.02
N PRO A 151 0.65 -48.40 9.85
CA PRO A 151 1.39 -49.65 9.81
C PRO A 151 2.73 -49.51 10.52
N GLU A 152 3.42 -50.62 10.77
CA GLU A 152 4.80 -50.59 11.25
C GLU A 152 5.72 -49.94 10.20
N LEU A 153 6.49 -48.95 10.63
CA LEU A 153 7.38 -48.15 9.77
C LEU A 153 8.80 -48.17 10.34
N ASP A 154 9.78 -48.56 9.53
CA ASP A 154 11.19 -48.63 9.94
C ASP A 154 11.86 -47.23 9.94
N LYS A 155 11.92 -46.60 8.76
CA LYS A 155 12.51 -45.27 8.58
C LYS A 155 11.44 -44.21 8.42
N VAL A 156 11.25 -43.37 9.43
CA VAL A 156 10.21 -42.33 9.44
C VAL A 156 10.83 -40.93 9.39
N CYS A 157 10.34 -40.10 8.47
CA CYS A 157 10.64 -38.67 8.40
C CYS A 157 9.35 -37.90 8.63
N VAL A 158 9.33 -36.96 9.58
CA VAL A 158 8.17 -36.12 9.86
C VAL A 158 8.44 -34.70 9.38
N VAL A 159 7.51 -34.12 8.64
CA VAL A 159 7.50 -32.72 8.24
C VAL A 159 6.13 -32.10 8.52
N ALA A 160 6.06 -30.78 8.64
CA ALA A 160 4.82 -30.02 8.83
C ALA A 160 4.44 -29.22 7.57
N GLN A 161 3.14 -29.04 7.36
CA GLN A 161 2.60 -27.94 6.55
C GLN A 161 3.12 -26.60 7.11
N THR A 162 3.53 -25.67 6.23
CA THR A 162 4.20 -24.43 6.63
C THR A 162 3.31 -23.49 7.46
N THR A 163 1.99 -23.65 7.37
CA THR A 163 0.99 -22.88 8.13
C THR A 163 0.43 -23.63 9.34
N GLN A 164 1.03 -24.76 9.74
CA GLN A 164 0.62 -25.51 10.91
C GLN A 164 1.01 -24.78 12.21
N THR A 165 0.51 -25.23 13.34
CA THR A 165 0.83 -24.67 14.66
C THR A 165 1.92 -25.46 15.36
N SER A 166 2.87 -24.76 15.97
CA SER A 166 4.02 -25.38 16.63
C SER A 166 3.60 -26.36 17.72
N GLY A 167 2.66 -25.99 18.59
CA GLY A 167 2.16 -26.89 19.64
C GLY A 167 1.52 -28.18 19.10
N GLU A 168 0.62 -28.08 18.12
CA GLU A 168 0.01 -29.27 17.50
C GLU A 168 1.05 -30.17 16.82
N TYR A 169 2.02 -29.57 16.13
CA TYR A 169 3.10 -30.31 15.50
C TYR A 169 4.01 -31.01 16.51
N GLU A 170 4.33 -30.34 17.62
CA GLU A 170 5.12 -30.90 18.73
C GLU A 170 4.41 -32.11 19.32
N GLU A 171 3.13 -31.99 19.66
CA GLU A 171 2.36 -33.11 20.22
C GLU A 171 2.23 -34.30 19.25
N LEU A 172 2.00 -34.02 17.95
CA LEU A 172 2.01 -35.05 16.91
C LEU A 172 3.38 -35.74 16.83
N THR A 173 4.45 -34.95 16.82
CA THR A 173 5.82 -35.45 16.72
C THR A 173 6.21 -36.28 17.94
N GLU A 174 5.80 -35.88 19.14
CA GLU A 174 6.03 -36.66 20.37
C GLU A 174 5.33 -38.02 20.30
N LYS A 175 4.05 -38.06 19.89
CA LYS A 175 3.32 -39.32 19.73
C LYS A 175 3.95 -40.20 18.65
N ILE A 176 4.39 -39.62 17.53
CA ILE A 176 5.10 -40.34 16.46
C ILE A 176 6.43 -40.92 16.99
N LYS A 177 7.24 -40.14 17.72
CA LYS A 177 8.52 -40.62 18.27
C LYS A 177 8.35 -41.69 19.34
N LYS A 178 7.25 -41.66 20.10
CA LYS A 178 6.91 -42.74 21.04
C LYS A 178 6.61 -44.06 20.31
N ARG A 179 5.90 -44.01 19.18
CA ARG A 179 5.56 -45.20 18.37
C ARG A 179 6.71 -45.66 17.48
N PHE A 180 7.43 -44.73 16.87
CA PHE A 180 8.54 -44.96 15.95
C PHE A 180 9.80 -44.25 16.46
N PRO A 181 10.58 -44.86 17.38
CA PRO A 181 11.72 -44.21 18.03
C PRO A 181 12.84 -43.73 17.08
N SER A 182 12.96 -44.33 15.90
CA SER A 182 13.90 -43.94 14.84
C SER A 182 13.45 -42.70 14.03
N ALA A 183 12.27 -42.14 14.31
CA ALA A 183 11.69 -41.06 13.53
C ALA A 183 12.53 -39.78 13.59
N THR A 184 12.92 -39.27 12.41
CA THR A 184 13.56 -37.97 12.25
C THR A 184 12.49 -36.91 11.96
N ALA A 185 12.42 -35.85 12.77
CA ALA A 185 11.41 -34.80 12.61
C ALA A 185 12.05 -33.47 12.22
N PHE A 186 11.44 -32.79 11.24
CA PHE A 186 11.82 -31.46 10.79
C PHE A 186 10.67 -30.49 11.03
N ASN A 187 10.83 -29.56 11.96
CA ASN A 187 9.89 -28.44 12.05
C ASN A 187 10.03 -27.58 10.79
N THR A 188 9.06 -27.73 9.89
CA THR A 188 8.99 -26.99 8.63
C THR A 188 7.89 -25.93 8.64
N ILE A 189 7.33 -25.61 9.80
CA ILE A 189 6.47 -24.44 9.99
C ILE A 189 7.29 -23.19 9.66
N CYS A 190 6.70 -22.25 8.94
CA CYS A 190 7.43 -21.06 8.53
C CYS A 190 7.50 -20.02 9.66
N ASP A 191 8.63 -19.33 9.72
CA ASP A 191 8.92 -18.23 10.65
C ASP A 191 7.85 -17.13 10.62
N SER A 192 7.26 -16.91 9.44
CA SER A 192 6.19 -15.95 9.22
C SER A 192 4.86 -16.37 9.88
N THR A 193 4.59 -17.66 9.97
CA THR A 193 3.41 -18.21 10.64
C THR A 193 3.61 -18.19 12.16
N GLU A 194 4.77 -18.65 12.65
CA GLU A 194 5.10 -18.66 14.08
C GLU A 194 5.00 -17.26 14.69
N ARG A 195 5.60 -16.24 14.05
CA ARG A 195 5.52 -14.85 14.53
C ARG A 195 4.09 -14.31 14.56
N ARG A 196 3.26 -14.62 13.56
CA ARG A 196 1.86 -14.18 13.53
C ARG A 196 1.02 -14.83 14.63
N GLN A 197 1.25 -16.12 14.86
CA GLN A 197 0.56 -16.86 15.91
C GLN A 197 0.96 -16.36 17.30
N ALA A 198 2.26 -16.18 17.55
CA ALA A 198 2.76 -15.63 18.82
C ALA A 198 2.27 -14.20 19.08
N GLU A 199 2.26 -13.36 18.04
CA GLU A 199 1.78 -11.98 18.16
C GLU A 199 0.28 -11.93 18.42
N ILE A 200 -0.53 -12.71 17.71
CA ILE A 200 -1.98 -12.69 17.95
C ILE A 200 -2.36 -13.28 19.31
N ASP A 201 -1.62 -14.28 19.78
CA ASP A 201 -1.79 -14.85 21.12
C ASP A 201 -1.54 -13.78 22.21
N THR A 202 -0.42 -13.06 22.10
CA THR A 202 -0.11 -11.94 23.01
C THR A 202 -1.16 -10.84 22.89
N LEU A 203 -1.52 -10.45 21.66
CA LEU A 203 -2.47 -9.36 21.41
C LEU A 203 -3.87 -9.70 21.96
N ALA A 204 -4.33 -10.94 21.79
CA ALA A 204 -5.63 -11.38 22.29
C ALA A 204 -5.70 -11.29 23.83
N SER A 205 -4.61 -11.60 24.54
CA SER A 205 -4.56 -11.50 26.01
C SER A 205 -4.72 -10.07 26.57
N GLU A 206 -4.49 -9.05 25.73
CA GLU A 206 -4.53 -7.64 26.12
C GLU A 206 -5.82 -6.92 25.70
N MET A 207 -6.66 -7.55 24.87
CA MET A 207 -7.78 -6.91 24.17
C MET A 207 -9.15 -7.46 24.62
N ASP A 208 -10.19 -6.64 24.52
CA ASP A 208 -11.56 -7.03 24.86
C ASP A 208 -12.25 -7.78 23.71
N ALA A 209 -11.79 -7.55 22.47
CA ALA A 209 -12.25 -8.23 21.28
C ALA A 209 -11.16 -8.22 20.19
N MET A 210 -11.27 -9.18 19.29
CA MET A 210 -10.34 -9.34 18.18
C MET A 210 -11.06 -9.36 16.84
N ILE A 211 -10.46 -8.72 15.83
CA ILE A 211 -10.92 -8.76 14.45
C ILE A 211 -9.81 -9.39 13.61
N VAL A 212 -10.09 -10.52 12.98
CA VAL A 212 -9.14 -11.26 12.15
C VAL A 212 -9.56 -11.16 10.69
N VAL A 213 -8.78 -10.42 9.91
CA VAL A 213 -9.11 -10.05 8.52
C VAL A 213 -8.47 -11.02 7.53
N GLY A 214 -9.28 -11.69 6.71
CA GLY A 214 -8.80 -12.47 5.56
C GLY A 214 -9.76 -13.56 5.09
N GLY A 215 -9.41 -14.19 3.96
CA GLY A 215 -10.28 -15.18 3.32
C GLY A 215 -10.63 -16.36 4.22
N ARG A 216 -11.88 -16.82 4.16
CA ARG A 216 -12.37 -18.01 4.88
C ARG A 216 -11.78 -19.31 4.37
N ASN A 217 -11.12 -19.29 3.22
CA ASN A 217 -10.38 -20.44 2.67
C ASN A 217 -8.89 -20.44 3.08
N SER A 218 -8.41 -19.45 3.84
CA SER A 218 -7.03 -19.38 4.29
C SER A 218 -6.83 -20.15 5.59
N ALA A 219 -6.07 -21.25 5.56
CA ALA A 219 -5.71 -22.03 6.74
C ALA A 219 -5.02 -21.17 7.82
N ASN A 220 -4.09 -20.31 7.40
CA ASN A 220 -3.43 -19.37 8.30
C ASN A 220 -4.42 -18.41 8.97
N THR A 221 -5.36 -17.83 8.21
CA THR A 221 -6.32 -16.86 8.77
C THR A 221 -7.27 -17.53 9.77
N LYS A 222 -7.80 -18.72 9.43
CA LYS A 222 -8.60 -19.51 10.35
C LYS A 222 -7.85 -19.80 11.64
N ARG A 223 -6.56 -20.14 11.54
CA ARG A 223 -5.75 -20.45 12.73
C ARG A 223 -5.58 -19.24 13.63
N LEU A 224 -5.34 -18.05 13.08
CA LEU A 224 -5.28 -16.82 13.85
C LEU A 224 -6.61 -16.57 14.59
N ALA A 225 -7.75 -16.76 13.92
CA ALA A 225 -9.07 -16.64 14.57
C ALA A 225 -9.23 -17.65 15.72
N MET A 226 -8.89 -18.93 15.50
CA MET A 226 -8.98 -19.97 16.54
C MET A 226 -8.08 -19.69 17.75
N ILE A 227 -6.85 -19.20 17.54
CA ILE A 227 -5.95 -18.82 18.64
C ILE A 227 -6.59 -17.72 19.49
N SER A 228 -7.12 -16.68 18.83
CA SER A 228 -7.80 -15.58 19.49
C SER A 228 -9.06 -16.03 20.25
N GLU A 229 -9.88 -16.90 19.66
CA GLU A 229 -11.05 -17.51 20.30
C GLU A 229 -10.67 -18.32 21.55
N GLY A 230 -9.49 -18.95 21.54
CA GLY A 230 -8.94 -19.70 22.66
C GLY A 230 -8.72 -18.87 23.94
N HIS A 231 -8.62 -17.54 23.82
CA HIS A 231 -8.54 -16.63 24.97
C HIS A 231 -9.93 -16.30 25.57
N GLY A 232 -11.01 -16.85 25.03
CA GLY A 232 -12.38 -16.62 25.53
C GLY A 232 -12.94 -15.24 25.21
N ILE A 233 -12.30 -14.48 24.32
CA ILE A 233 -12.74 -13.16 23.89
C ILE A 233 -13.52 -13.21 22.57
N PRO A 234 -14.49 -12.29 22.35
CA PRO A 234 -15.18 -12.15 21.08
C PRO A 234 -14.19 -11.96 19.92
N THR A 235 -14.25 -12.88 18.95
CA THR A 235 -13.37 -12.88 17.78
C THR A 235 -14.21 -12.83 16.51
N PHE A 236 -13.91 -11.85 15.65
CA PHE A 236 -14.63 -11.62 14.40
C PHE A 236 -13.73 -11.95 13.21
N HIS A 237 -13.88 -13.15 12.63
CA HIS A 237 -13.25 -13.50 11.35
C HIS A 237 -14.07 -12.93 10.19
N ILE A 238 -13.53 -11.91 9.52
CA ILE A 238 -14.16 -11.21 8.39
C ILE A 238 -13.28 -11.23 7.14
N GLU A 239 -13.87 -11.25 5.95
CA GLU A 239 -13.14 -11.04 4.69
C GLU A 239 -13.13 -9.57 4.28
N THR A 240 -14.20 -8.83 4.62
CA THR A 240 -14.37 -7.42 4.25
C THR A 240 -14.97 -6.59 5.39
N VAL A 241 -14.77 -5.27 5.34
CA VAL A 241 -15.38 -4.32 6.28
C VAL A 241 -16.91 -4.34 6.25
N ASP A 242 -17.53 -4.76 5.15
CA ASP A 242 -18.99 -4.80 5.01
C ASP A 242 -19.62 -5.91 5.86
N GLU A 243 -18.87 -6.94 6.23
CA GLU A 243 -19.30 -7.92 7.25
C GLU A 243 -19.28 -7.28 8.63
N LEU A 244 -18.23 -6.52 8.96
CA LEU A 244 -18.10 -5.83 10.24
C LEU A 244 -19.21 -4.80 10.48
N LYS A 245 -19.65 -4.11 9.43
CA LYS A 245 -20.78 -3.15 9.48
C LYS A 245 -22.11 -3.78 9.90
N LYS A 246 -22.27 -5.09 9.68
CA LYS A 246 -23.46 -5.85 10.06
C LYS A 246 -23.36 -6.40 11.48
N THR A 247 -22.19 -6.31 12.10
CA THR A 247 -21.90 -6.81 13.44
C THR A 247 -21.91 -5.66 14.43
N ARG A 248 -22.48 -5.89 15.61
CA ARG A 248 -22.37 -4.94 16.74
C ARG A 248 -21.00 -5.14 17.40
N ILE A 249 -20.11 -4.17 17.21
CA ILE A 249 -18.82 -4.10 17.92
C ILE A 249 -18.87 -3.13 19.11
N ASN A 250 -20.07 -2.68 19.48
CA ASN A 250 -20.31 -1.74 20.56
C ASN A 250 -20.04 -2.41 21.91
N GLY A 251 -19.35 -1.70 22.80
CA GLY A 251 -19.08 -2.15 24.16
C GLY A 251 -17.67 -2.72 24.41
N TYR A 252 -16.90 -3.01 23.36
CA TYR A 252 -15.50 -3.44 23.53
C TYR A 252 -14.59 -2.24 23.60
N ASN A 253 -13.85 -2.05 24.69
CA ASN A 253 -12.99 -0.89 24.79
C ASN A 253 -11.75 -1.05 23.92
N ASN A 254 -11.02 -2.14 24.09
CA ASN A 254 -9.77 -2.40 23.40
C ASN A 254 -10.00 -3.44 22.31
N ILE A 255 -9.81 -3.05 21.05
CA ILE A 255 -10.01 -3.92 19.89
C ILE A 255 -8.65 -4.17 19.24
N GLY A 256 -8.24 -5.43 19.22
CA GLY A 256 -7.09 -5.85 18.43
C GLY A 256 -7.51 -6.20 17.00
N VAL A 257 -6.65 -5.88 16.04
CA VAL A 257 -6.85 -6.21 14.63
C VAL A 257 -5.63 -7.00 14.15
N SER A 258 -5.88 -8.15 13.56
CA SER A 258 -4.85 -8.96 12.89
C SER A 258 -5.33 -9.36 11.50
N ALA A 259 -4.43 -9.86 10.67
CA ALA A 259 -4.78 -10.27 9.32
C ALA A 259 -3.96 -11.46 8.82
N GLY A 260 -4.60 -12.27 7.99
CA GLY A 260 -3.96 -13.41 7.34
C GLY A 260 -2.78 -13.03 6.44
N ALA A 261 -1.87 -13.99 6.26
CA ALA A 261 -0.68 -13.82 5.40
C ALA A 261 -0.99 -13.54 3.92
N SER A 262 -2.24 -13.75 3.48
CA SER A 262 -2.75 -13.48 2.13
C SER A 262 -3.66 -12.24 2.05
N THR A 263 -3.81 -11.47 3.12
CA THR A 263 -4.69 -10.30 3.14
C THR A 263 -3.93 -9.03 2.72
N PRO A 264 -4.36 -8.30 1.67
CA PRO A 264 -3.70 -7.07 1.25
C PRO A 264 -4.02 -5.89 2.18
N ASN A 265 -3.11 -4.92 2.25
CA ASN A 265 -3.18 -3.81 3.21
C ASN A 265 -4.47 -2.99 3.08
N TRP A 266 -4.93 -2.73 1.86
CA TRP A 266 -6.14 -1.93 1.63
C TRP A 266 -7.41 -2.53 2.27
N ILE A 267 -7.49 -3.84 2.50
CA ILE A 267 -8.61 -4.45 3.24
C ILE A 267 -8.47 -4.15 4.73
N ILE A 268 -7.25 -4.28 5.26
CA ILE A 268 -6.91 -4.04 6.67
C ILE A 268 -7.16 -2.57 7.02
N ASP A 269 -6.68 -1.66 6.18
CA ASP A 269 -6.83 -0.21 6.36
C ASP A 269 -8.30 0.18 6.43
N ARG A 270 -9.15 -0.37 5.57
CA ARG A 270 -10.61 -0.13 5.62
C ARG A 270 -11.27 -0.60 6.91
N VAL A 271 -10.82 -1.72 7.46
CA VAL A 271 -11.31 -2.22 8.75
C VAL A 271 -10.87 -1.28 9.88
N ILE A 272 -9.60 -0.88 9.91
CA ILE A 272 -9.05 0.07 10.89
C ILE A 272 -9.76 1.42 10.82
N ASP A 273 -9.96 1.95 9.62
CA ASP A 273 -10.66 3.21 9.39
C ASP A 273 -12.10 3.15 9.89
N TYR A 274 -12.80 2.06 9.62
CA TYR A 274 -14.18 1.87 10.08
C TYR A 274 -14.26 1.82 11.61
N ILE A 275 -13.42 1.03 12.27
CA ILE A 275 -13.39 0.93 13.74
C ILE A 275 -13.04 2.30 14.36
N THR A 276 -12.07 2.99 13.77
CA THR A 276 -11.64 4.32 14.25
C THR A 276 -12.77 5.33 14.12
N GLN A 277 -13.45 5.36 12.96
CA GLN A 277 -14.57 6.27 12.71
C GLN A 277 -15.78 5.94 13.62
N TYR A 278 -16.11 4.66 13.76
CA TYR A 278 -17.21 4.22 14.63
C TYR A 278 -17.00 4.66 16.09
N ARG A 279 -15.78 4.48 16.61
CA ARG A 279 -15.38 4.92 17.95
C ARG A 279 -15.43 6.44 18.13
N GLU A 280 -15.11 7.17 17.07
CA GLU A 280 -15.12 8.63 17.09
C GLU A 280 -16.53 9.17 17.31
N GLU A 281 -17.57 8.53 16.77
CA GLU A 281 -18.96 8.95 16.97
C GLU A 281 -19.40 8.82 18.45
N GLU A 282 -18.85 7.85 19.20
CA GLU A 282 -19.26 7.53 20.57
C GLU A 282 -18.57 8.36 21.68
N ASN A 283 -17.40 8.97 21.41
CA ASN A 283 -16.58 9.62 22.45
C ASN A 283 -16.29 11.11 22.17
N GLN A 284 -17.05 12.02 22.79
CA GLN A 284 -16.83 13.48 22.74
C GLN A 284 -15.85 13.95 23.84
N LYS A 285 -14.59 14.25 23.48
CA LYS A 285 -13.65 15.07 24.28
C LYS A 285 -12.91 16.06 23.37
N ASN A 286 -12.60 17.26 23.86
CA ASN A 286 -12.05 18.38 23.07
C ASN A 286 -10.72 18.07 22.34
N LEU A 287 -9.79 17.31 22.95
CA LEU A 287 -8.53 16.92 22.28
C LEU A 287 -8.77 15.97 21.09
N LYS A 288 -9.82 15.14 21.14
CA LYS A 288 -10.25 14.31 20.00
C LYS A 288 -10.88 15.16 18.89
N LYS A 289 -11.44 16.33 19.20
CA LYS A 289 -12.07 17.21 18.20
C LYS A 289 -11.06 17.80 17.23
N LEU A 290 -9.89 18.24 17.71
CA LEU A 290 -8.82 18.75 16.84
C LEU A 290 -8.27 17.66 15.91
N TYR A 291 -8.00 16.48 16.45
CA TYR A 291 -7.59 15.32 15.64
C TYR A 291 -8.62 14.96 14.58
N LYS A 292 -9.91 14.92 14.94
CA LYS A 292 -11.01 14.68 13.98
C LYS A 292 -11.09 15.73 12.89
N LEU A 293 -10.97 17.01 13.25
CA LEU A 293 -10.97 18.10 12.28
C LEU A 293 -9.78 17.97 11.33
N TRP A 294 -8.61 17.63 11.84
CA TRP A 294 -7.42 17.38 11.01
C TRP A 294 -7.60 16.17 10.09
N VAL A 295 -8.03 15.01 10.61
CA VAL A 295 -8.33 13.81 9.81
C VAL A 295 -9.39 14.11 8.74
N SER A 296 -10.44 14.86 9.09
CA SER A 296 -11.48 15.29 8.14
C SER A 296 -10.93 16.22 7.06
N ALA A 297 -10.09 17.18 7.43
CA ALA A 297 -9.44 18.10 6.49
C ALA A 297 -8.51 17.35 5.53
N VAL A 298 -7.76 16.36 6.03
CA VAL A 298 -6.93 15.46 5.21
C VAL A 298 -7.85 14.65 4.29
N ARG A 299 -8.92 14.02 4.80
CA ARG A 299 -9.87 13.22 4.01
C ARG A 299 -10.52 13.99 2.87
N THR A 300 -10.80 15.27 3.08
CA THR A 300 -11.51 16.15 2.14
C THR A 300 -10.59 17.02 1.29
N ASP A 301 -9.28 16.75 1.28
CA ASP A 301 -8.26 17.52 0.54
C ASP A 301 -8.16 19.02 0.96
N ILE A 302 -8.88 19.44 2.01
CA ILE A 302 -8.81 20.79 2.60
C ILE A 302 -7.42 21.04 3.18
N TYR A 303 -6.80 20.03 3.81
CA TYR A 303 -5.46 20.19 4.39
C TYR A 303 -4.39 20.43 3.31
N SER A 304 -4.51 19.74 2.17
CA SER A 304 -3.69 20.01 0.97
C SER A 304 -3.92 21.44 0.43
N ALA A 305 -5.16 21.92 0.40
CA ALA A 305 -5.47 23.29 -0.02
C ALA A 305 -4.83 24.35 0.88
N ILE A 306 -4.90 24.16 2.20
CA ILE A 306 -4.21 25.02 3.18
C ILE A 306 -2.69 24.98 2.94
N GLY A 307 -2.12 23.78 2.72
CA GLY A 307 -0.72 23.60 2.36
C GLY A 307 -0.30 24.37 1.10
N ALA A 308 -1.15 24.38 0.07
CA ALA A 308 -0.90 25.14 -1.16
C ALA A 308 -0.87 26.66 -0.91
N GLY A 309 -1.77 27.16 -0.06
CA GLY A 309 -1.73 28.56 0.39
C GLY A 309 -0.43 28.91 1.12
N PHE A 310 0.04 28.04 2.01
CA PHE A 310 1.34 28.21 2.67
C PHE A 310 2.52 28.18 1.70
N LEU A 311 2.51 27.30 0.70
CA LEU A 311 3.56 27.26 -0.32
C LEU A 311 3.53 28.48 -1.25
N SER A 312 2.34 29.05 -1.53
CA SER A 312 2.22 30.34 -2.23
C SER A 312 2.83 31.48 -1.42
N LEU A 313 2.61 31.50 -0.11
CA LEU A 313 3.26 32.44 0.81
C LEU A 313 4.79 32.28 0.75
N VAL A 314 5.30 31.04 0.88
CA VAL A 314 6.74 30.74 0.77
C VAL A 314 7.30 31.24 -0.56
N GLY A 315 6.66 30.89 -1.68
CA GLY A 315 7.07 31.31 -3.01
C GLY A 315 7.13 32.82 -3.16
N THR A 316 6.16 33.55 -2.61
CA THR A 316 6.12 35.02 -2.64
C THR A 316 7.29 35.63 -1.87
N TYR A 317 7.57 35.14 -0.65
CA TYR A 317 8.64 35.69 0.19
C TYR A 317 10.04 35.34 -0.28
N VAL A 318 10.26 34.13 -0.80
CA VAL A 318 11.56 33.75 -1.41
C VAL A 318 11.85 34.63 -2.63
N GLN A 319 10.82 34.97 -3.41
CA GLN A 319 10.95 35.87 -4.56
C GLN A 319 11.04 37.36 -4.19
N ASN A 320 10.90 37.70 -2.91
CA ASN A 320 10.82 39.08 -2.41
C ASN A 320 9.72 39.90 -3.11
N LEU A 321 8.57 39.25 -3.33
CA LEU A 321 7.37 39.89 -3.88
C LEU A 321 6.49 40.42 -2.75
N LYS A 322 5.64 41.40 -3.06
CA LYS A 322 4.61 41.86 -2.13
C LYS A 322 3.53 40.79 -1.98
N THR A 323 3.10 40.51 -0.74
CA THR A 323 2.06 39.53 -0.49
C THR A 323 0.71 40.01 -1.02
N ASN A 324 0.10 39.22 -1.91
CA ASN A 324 -1.26 39.38 -2.39
C ASN A 324 -2.11 38.18 -1.90
N ILE A 325 -3.19 38.47 -1.17
CA ILE A 325 -4.06 37.42 -0.62
C ILE A 325 -4.76 36.61 -1.72
N LEU A 326 -4.99 37.21 -2.89
CA LEU A 326 -5.60 36.53 -4.03
C LEU A 326 -4.71 35.38 -4.51
N ASN A 327 -3.38 35.53 -4.51
CA ASN A 327 -2.47 34.45 -4.91
C ASN A 327 -2.51 33.25 -3.96
N ILE A 328 -2.65 33.50 -2.66
CA ILE A 328 -2.82 32.45 -1.64
C ILE A 328 -4.15 31.71 -1.85
N LEU A 329 -5.23 32.45 -2.12
CA LEU A 329 -6.56 31.89 -2.39
C LEU A 329 -6.59 31.11 -3.70
N ILE A 330 -5.99 31.62 -4.77
CA ILE A 330 -5.85 30.94 -6.07
C ILE A 330 -5.17 29.58 -5.86
N ALA A 331 -4.04 29.55 -5.15
CA ALA A 331 -3.32 28.31 -4.88
C ALA A 331 -4.16 27.30 -4.11
N ALA A 332 -4.81 27.72 -3.03
CA ALA A 332 -5.66 26.85 -2.21
C ALA A 332 -6.85 26.29 -3.01
N LEU A 333 -7.58 27.15 -3.73
CA LEU A 333 -8.77 26.79 -4.49
C LEU A 333 -8.44 25.89 -5.69
N TYR A 334 -7.38 26.21 -6.44
CA TYR A 334 -6.92 25.38 -7.55
C TYR A 334 -6.55 23.98 -7.09
N VAL A 335 -5.74 23.87 -6.02
CA VAL A 335 -5.30 22.59 -5.50
C VAL A 335 -6.48 21.76 -4.99
N TYR A 336 -7.37 22.36 -4.19
CA TYR A 336 -8.58 21.68 -3.72
C TYR A 336 -9.39 21.12 -4.91
N SER A 337 -9.61 21.95 -5.92
CA SER A 337 -10.38 21.59 -7.11
C SER A 337 -9.74 20.44 -7.87
N MET A 338 -8.48 20.59 -8.28
CA MET A 338 -7.79 19.60 -9.12
C MET A 338 -7.64 18.25 -8.41
N HIS A 339 -7.30 18.25 -7.12
CA HIS A 339 -7.23 17.00 -6.34
C HIS A 339 -8.59 16.31 -6.24
N THR A 340 -9.66 17.07 -5.96
CA THR A 340 -11.03 16.54 -5.86
C THR A 340 -11.51 15.98 -7.20
N ILE A 341 -11.34 16.71 -8.30
CA ILE A 341 -11.78 16.30 -9.64
C ILE A 341 -10.99 15.08 -10.10
N ASN A 342 -9.66 15.06 -9.96
CA ASN A 342 -8.83 13.92 -10.37
C ASN A 342 -9.21 12.66 -9.59
N ARG A 343 -9.52 12.79 -8.30
CA ARG A 343 -10.01 11.67 -7.48
C ARG A 343 -11.37 11.14 -7.96
N LEU A 344 -12.29 12.03 -8.34
CA LEU A 344 -13.59 11.66 -8.91
C LEU A 344 -13.47 11.03 -10.31
N GLN A 345 -12.51 11.46 -11.13
CA GLN A 345 -12.22 10.88 -12.44
C GLN A 345 -11.58 9.49 -12.32
N ASP A 346 -10.61 9.33 -11.40
CA ASP A 346 -9.93 8.07 -11.12
C ASP A 346 -10.92 6.95 -10.73
N LYS A 347 -12.05 7.29 -10.11
CA LYS A 347 -13.17 6.38 -9.80
C LYS A 347 -13.78 5.72 -11.04
N LYS A 348 -13.93 6.45 -12.15
CA LYS A 348 -14.51 5.91 -13.40
C LYS A 348 -13.60 4.88 -14.06
N PHE A 349 -12.32 4.84 -13.68
CA PHE A 349 -11.29 3.97 -14.28
C PHE A 349 -10.82 2.82 -13.37
N GLY A 350 -11.64 2.40 -12.39
CA GLY A 350 -11.48 1.09 -11.76
C GLY A 350 -10.43 1.00 -10.65
N ARG A 351 -10.45 1.92 -9.67
CA ARG A 351 -9.74 1.68 -8.40
C ARG A 351 -10.40 0.55 -7.60
N ILE A 352 -9.57 -0.25 -6.94
CA ILE A 352 -9.96 -1.07 -5.78
C ILE A 352 -10.69 -0.15 -4.80
N LYS A 353 -11.93 -0.48 -4.39
CA LYS A 353 -12.63 0.22 -3.30
C LYS A 353 -11.75 0.16 -2.04
N GLY A 354 -10.95 1.18 -1.76
CA GLY A 354 -9.76 0.96 -0.94
C GLY A 354 -9.16 2.16 -0.21
N GLY A 355 -9.27 3.39 -0.74
CA GLY A 355 -8.69 4.55 -0.05
C GLY A 355 -9.54 4.98 1.14
N PHE A 356 -8.91 5.30 2.28
CA PHE A 356 -9.58 5.87 3.48
C PHE A 356 -10.46 7.10 3.16
N ARG A 357 -10.18 7.81 2.05
CA ARG A 357 -10.92 8.98 1.58
C ARG A 357 -12.18 8.61 0.79
N GLU A 358 -12.26 7.42 0.19
CA GLU A 358 -13.21 7.14 -0.91
C GLU A 358 -14.67 7.00 -0.45
N GLU A 359 -14.94 6.54 0.77
CA GLU A 359 -16.32 6.25 1.20
C GLU A 359 -17.18 7.53 1.33
N SER A 360 -16.59 8.64 1.79
CA SER A 360 -17.26 9.95 1.83
C SER A 360 -17.49 10.53 0.43
N TYR A 361 -16.45 10.48 -0.42
CA TYR A 361 -16.53 10.97 -1.81
C TYR A 361 -17.56 10.19 -2.63
N VAL A 362 -17.72 8.89 -2.38
CA VAL A 362 -18.74 8.07 -3.05
C VAL A 362 -20.14 8.49 -2.65
N ARG A 363 -20.39 8.70 -1.34
CA ARG A 363 -21.71 9.05 -0.82
C ARG A 363 -22.17 10.44 -1.26
N HIS A 364 -21.26 11.41 -1.35
CA HIS A 364 -21.59 12.81 -1.66
C HIS A 364 -20.92 13.31 -2.94
N SER A 365 -20.71 12.43 -3.94
CA SER A 365 -19.94 12.75 -5.15
C SER A 365 -20.39 14.03 -5.89
N ASN A 366 -21.70 14.25 -5.99
CA ASN A 366 -22.26 15.46 -6.62
C ASN A 366 -21.89 16.74 -5.85
N VAL A 367 -21.90 16.69 -4.51
CA VAL A 367 -21.53 17.85 -3.68
C VAL A 367 -20.06 18.17 -3.87
N TYR A 368 -19.18 17.17 -3.77
CA TYR A 368 -17.74 17.37 -4.00
C TYR A 368 -17.44 17.89 -5.40
N LEU A 369 -18.13 17.38 -6.42
CA LEU A 369 -17.99 17.87 -7.79
C LEU A 369 -18.39 19.34 -7.88
N SER A 370 -19.58 19.70 -7.39
CA SER A 370 -20.07 21.09 -7.42
C SER A 370 -19.12 22.05 -6.69
N VAL A 371 -18.69 21.69 -5.47
CA VAL A 371 -17.74 22.52 -4.70
C VAL A 371 -16.41 22.65 -5.44
N SER A 372 -15.87 21.57 -5.99
CA SER A 372 -14.62 21.61 -6.76
C SER A 372 -14.70 22.47 -8.02
N LEU A 373 -15.84 22.46 -8.72
CA LEU A 373 -16.07 23.31 -9.89
C LEU A 373 -16.20 24.79 -9.50
N ILE A 374 -16.93 25.09 -8.42
CA ILE A 374 -17.02 26.44 -7.88
C ILE A 374 -15.62 26.94 -7.47
N SER A 375 -14.83 26.11 -6.77
CA SER A 375 -13.46 26.47 -6.41
C SER A 375 -12.58 26.75 -7.63
N LEU A 376 -12.72 25.95 -8.71
CA LEU A 376 -11.97 26.19 -9.95
C LEU A 376 -12.34 27.51 -10.61
N ILE A 377 -13.63 27.78 -10.73
CA ILE A 377 -14.15 29.01 -11.33
C ILE A 377 -13.68 30.21 -10.51
N SER A 378 -13.78 30.16 -9.18
CA SER A 378 -13.29 31.22 -8.31
C SER A 378 -11.77 31.43 -8.44
N ALA A 379 -10.97 30.36 -8.52
CA ALA A 379 -9.53 30.48 -8.75
C ALA A 379 -9.21 31.16 -10.08
N LEU A 380 -9.93 30.81 -11.15
CA LEU A 380 -9.79 31.44 -12.47
C LEU A 380 -10.23 32.91 -12.44
N LEU A 381 -11.33 33.25 -11.77
CA LEU A 381 -11.78 34.64 -11.62
C LEU A 381 -10.77 35.49 -10.85
N PHE A 382 -10.25 35.00 -9.73
CA PHE A 382 -9.20 35.71 -8.98
C PHE A 382 -7.92 35.86 -9.79
N SER A 383 -7.55 34.83 -10.57
CA SER A 383 -6.39 34.90 -11.45
C SER A 383 -6.59 35.92 -12.58
N PHE A 384 -7.81 36.04 -13.12
CA PHE A 384 -8.17 37.08 -14.09
C PHE A 384 -8.11 38.49 -13.49
N MET A 385 -8.53 38.66 -12.23
CA MET A 385 -8.38 39.92 -11.52
C MET A 385 -6.91 40.34 -11.33
N ASN A 386 -6.00 39.37 -11.21
CA ASN A 386 -4.54 39.64 -11.15
C ASN A 386 -3.94 39.93 -12.53
N GLY A 387 -4.58 39.50 -13.63
CA GLY A 387 -4.17 39.83 -14.99
C GLY A 387 -4.38 38.70 -15.99
N LEU A 388 -4.40 39.05 -17.28
CA LEU A 388 -4.68 38.11 -18.37
C LEU A 388 -3.64 37.00 -18.48
N ALA A 389 -2.36 37.30 -18.27
CA ALA A 389 -1.28 36.31 -18.34
C ALA A 389 -1.38 35.25 -17.23
N SER A 390 -1.66 35.68 -15.99
CA SER A 390 -1.91 34.79 -14.86
C SER A 390 -3.12 33.88 -15.12
N PHE A 391 -4.23 34.46 -15.60
CA PHE A 391 -5.41 33.71 -15.98
C PHE A 391 -5.14 32.69 -17.08
N ALA A 392 -4.47 33.08 -18.17
CA ALA A 392 -4.18 32.21 -19.29
C ALA A 392 -3.31 31.01 -18.86
N LEU A 393 -2.30 31.25 -18.01
CA LEU A 393 -1.46 30.20 -17.46
C LEU A 393 -2.25 29.25 -16.56
N LEU A 394 -3.04 29.78 -15.62
CA LEU A 394 -3.86 28.97 -14.72
C LEU A 394 -4.89 28.14 -15.49
N PHE A 395 -5.55 28.75 -16.47
CA PHE A 395 -6.51 28.07 -17.35
C PHE A 395 -5.86 26.92 -18.12
N PHE A 396 -4.68 27.15 -18.70
CA PHE A 396 -3.95 26.13 -19.44
C PHE A 396 -3.55 24.94 -18.57
N ILE A 397 -3.01 25.17 -17.37
CA ILE A 397 -2.64 24.06 -16.47
C ILE A 397 -3.86 23.36 -15.87
N SER A 398 -4.98 24.07 -15.66
CA SER A 398 -6.26 23.45 -15.29
C SER A 398 -6.77 22.53 -16.39
N LEU A 399 -6.71 22.98 -17.64
CA LEU A 399 -7.10 22.19 -18.80
C LEU A 399 -6.23 20.94 -18.94
N LEU A 400 -4.90 21.07 -18.84
CA LEU A 400 -3.98 19.93 -18.85
C LEU A 400 -4.29 18.93 -17.73
N GLY A 401 -4.56 19.42 -16.51
CA GLY A 401 -4.96 18.57 -15.38
C GLY A 401 -6.24 17.78 -15.66
N LEU A 402 -7.26 18.42 -16.23
CA LEU A 402 -8.54 17.77 -16.57
C LEU A 402 -8.41 16.77 -17.73
N LEU A 403 -7.50 17.02 -18.67
CA LEU A 403 -7.26 16.17 -19.84
C LEU A 403 -6.30 15.00 -19.55
N TYR A 404 -5.59 15.01 -18.43
CA TYR A 404 -4.54 14.04 -18.09
C TYR A 404 -5.00 12.57 -18.19
N ASN A 405 -6.22 12.29 -17.73
CA ASN A 405 -6.82 10.95 -17.71
C ASN A 405 -7.79 10.69 -18.89
N ILE A 406 -7.91 11.61 -19.83
CA ILE A 406 -8.74 11.46 -21.03
C ILE A 406 -7.94 10.73 -22.11
N ARG A 407 -8.60 9.87 -22.90
CA ARG A 407 -7.98 9.23 -24.07
C ARG A 407 -7.82 10.28 -25.16
N VAL A 408 -6.61 10.83 -25.26
CA VAL A 408 -6.25 11.84 -26.28
C VAL A 408 -5.56 11.18 -27.48
N PHE A 409 -4.93 10.01 -27.29
CA PHE A 409 -4.15 9.34 -28.33
C PHE A 409 -4.93 8.21 -29.05
N PRO A 410 -4.56 7.88 -30.31
CA PRO A 410 -5.18 6.81 -31.09
C PRO A 410 -5.14 5.45 -30.39
N GLN A 411 -6.12 4.58 -30.70
CA GLN A 411 -6.29 3.28 -30.04
C GLN A 411 -5.15 2.29 -30.31
N GLU A 412 -4.43 2.51 -31.41
CA GLU A 412 -3.29 1.72 -31.90
C GLU A 412 -1.98 2.04 -31.16
N TRP A 413 -1.91 3.15 -30.42
CA TRP A 413 -0.72 3.54 -29.68
C TRP A 413 -0.67 2.81 -28.33
N SER A 414 0.55 2.49 -27.89
CA SER A 414 0.80 1.90 -26.57
C SER A 414 0.44 2.87 -25.44
N LEU A 415 0.59 4.18 -25.66
CA LEU A 415 0.15 5.25 -24.78
C LEU A 415 -1.18 5.82 -25.30
N LYS A 416 -2.27 5.58 -24.57
CA LYS A 416 -3.63 6.02 -24.94
C LYS A 416 -4.01 7.32 -24.22
N LYS A 417 -3.33 7.61 -23.10
CA LYS A 417 -3.51 8.79 -22.26
C LYS A 417 -2.17 9.33 -21.79
N ILE A 418 -2.12 10.61 -21.40
CA ILE A 418 -0.94 11.21 -20.77
C ILE A 418 -0.61 10.46 -19.48
N GLY A 419 -1.65 10.04 -18.74
CA GLY A 419 -1.48 9.27 -17.52
C GLY A 419 -0.94 7.84 -17.68
N ASP A 420 -0.79 7.34 -18.90
CA ASP A 420 -0.14 6.05 -19.15
C ASP A 420 1.40 6.17 -19.05
N ILE A 421 1.95 7.39 -19.05
CA ILE A 421 3.39 7.62 -18.91
C ILE A 421 3.83 7.27 -17.48
N PRO A 422 4.82 6.37 -17.28
CA PRO A 422 5.23 5.95 -15.95
C PRO A 422 5.76 7.10 -15.09
N GLY A 423 5.27 7.21 -13.85
CA GLY A 423 5.65 8.27 -12.89
C GLY A 423 5.20 9.69 -13.26
N SER A 424 4.49 9.87 -14.37
CA SER A 424 4.11 11.20 -14.88
C SER A 424 3.18 11.95 -13.94
N LYS A 425 2.25 11.25 -13.25
CA LYS A 425 1.34 11.84 -12.25
C LYS A 425 2.10 12.64 -11.20
N THR A 426 3.14 12.03 -10.61
CA THR A 426 3.97 12.64 -9.56
C THR A 426 4.65 13.91 -10.07
N LEU A 427 5.17 13.85 -11.30
CA LEU A 427 5.84 14.97 -11.96
C LEU A 427 4.87 16.11 -12.27
N PHE A 428 3.73 15.82 -12.91
CA PHE A 428 2.74 16.83 -13.29
C PHE A 428 2.09 17.50 -12.09
N ILE A 429 1.82 16.77 -11.00
CA ILE A 429 1.32 17.36 -9.74
C ILE A 429 2.34 18.36 -9.19
N ALA A 430 3.63 17.98 -9.13
CA ALA A 430 4.68 18.86 -8.63
C ALA A 430 4.87 20.11 -9.50
N LEU A 431 4.84 19.96 -10.83
CA LEU A 431 4.88 21.07 -11.78
C LEU A 431 3.69 22.02 -11.61
N ALA A 432 2.47 21.48 -11.57
CA ALA A 432 1.25 22.28 -11.42
C ALA A 432 1.27 23.11 -10.13
N TRP A 433 1.68 22.50 -9.01
CA TRP A 433 1.82 23.24 -7.76
C TRP A 433 2.88 24.33 -7.85
N ALA A 434 4.08 24.02 -8.34
CA ALA A 434 5.16 25.01 -8.47
C ALA A 434 4.76 26.19 -9.38
N ILE A 435 4.05 25.91 -10.48
CA ILE A 435 3.51 26.96 -11.37
C ILE A 435 2.52 27.85 -10.60
N VAL A 436 1.54 27.26 -9.93
CA VAL A 436 0.47 28.02 -9.25
C VAL A 436 1.00 28.81 -8.05
N THR A 437 1.93 28.27 -7.28
CA THR A 437 2.41 28.93 -6.06
C THR A 437 3.58 29.87 -6.29
N VAL A 438 4.34 29.73 -7.38
CA VAL A 438 5.56 30.50 -7.64
C VAL A 438 5.44 31.35 -8.91
N VAL A 439 5.04 30.75 -10.02
CA VAL A 439 5.05 31.40 -11.35
C VAL A 439 3.87 32.35 -11.52
N VAL A 440 2.67 31.96 -11.10
CA VAL A 440 1.47 32.82 -11.17
C VAL A 440 1.67 34.14 -10.40
N PRO A 441 2.18 34.15 -9.15
CA PRO A 441 2.51 35.40 -8.46
C PRO A 441 3.61 36.22 -9.12
N GLN A 442 4.59 35.57 -9.76
CA GLN A 442 5.70 36.26 -10.42
C GLN A 442 5.23 37.01 -11.68
N ILE A 443 4.44 36.35 -12.52
CA ILE A 443 3.95 36.91 -13.80
C ILE A 443 3.02 38.11 -13.58
N GLU A 444 2.34 38.20 -12.43
CA GLU A 444 1.57 39.39 -12.02
C GLU A 444 2.46 40.64 -11.93
N VAL A 445 3.71 40.47 -11.49
CA VAL A 445 4.64 41.59 -11.27
C VAL A 445 5.56 41.79 -12.47
N SER A 446 6.16 40.72 -12.99
CA SER A 446 7.12 40.78 -14.10
C SER A 446 7.26 39.43 -14.80
N LEU A 447 7.49 39.45 -16.12
CA LEU A 447 7.84 38.25 -16.89
C LEU A 447 9.32 37.84 -16.72
N GLU A 448 10.15 38.65 -16.07
CA GLU A 448 11.56 38.34 -15.82
C GLU A 448 11.71 37.22 -14.78
N ILE A 449 12.57 36.25 -15.10
CA ILE A 449 12.88 35.13 -14.20
C ILE A 449 14.21 35.44 -13.51
N HIS A 450 14.14 35.70 -12.21
CA HIS A 450 15.32 35.89 -11.37
C HIS A 450 15.79 34.56 -10.75
N PRO A 451 17.06 34.44 -10.32
CA PRO A 451 17.56 33.26 -9.61
C PRO A 451 16.70 32.83 -8.41
N ARG A 452 16.15 33.80 -7.66
CA ARG A 452 15.19 33.56 -6.56
C ARG A 452 13.90 32.86 -6.99
N THR A 453 13.39 33.15 -8.20
CA THR A 453 12.22 32.46 -8.77
C THR A 453 12.54 31.01 -9.06
N VAL A 454 13.74 30.73 -9.58
CA VAL A 454 14.20 29.35 -9.83
C VAL A 454 14.35 28.58 -8.52
N VAL A 455 14.94 29.20 -7.48
CA VAL A 455 15.07 28.58 -6.15
C VAL A 455 13.69 28.29 -5.53
N ALA A 456 12.76 29.24 -5.59
CA ALA A 456 11.39 29.06 -5.10
C ALA A 456 10.67 27.92 -5.84
N PHE A 457 10.80 27.87 -7.17
CA PHE A 457 10.21 26.83 -8.01
C PHE A 457 10.78 25.45 -7.66
N MET A 458 12.11 25.31 -7.60
CA MET A 458 12.77 24.05 -7.25
C MET A 458 12.38 23.58 -5.84
N PHE A 459 12.25 24.50 -4.87
CA PHE A 459 11.84 24.16 -3.51
C PHE A 459 10.42 23.60 -3.48
N VAL A 460 9.44 24.33 -4.04
CA VAL A 460 8.05 23.87 -4.07
C VAL A 460 7.93 22.56 -4.85
N PHE A 461 8.55 22.49 -6.02
CA PHE A 461 8.57 21.28 -6.83
C PHE A 461 9.10 20.09 -6.03
N THR A 462 10.23 20.23 -5.35
CA THR A 462 10.84 19.15 -4.54
C THR A 462 9.92 18.70 -3.42
N VAL A 463 9.35 19.65 -2.68
CA VAL A 463 8.47 19.38 -1.54
C VAL A 463 7.20 18.64 -1.98
N VAL A 464 6.58 19.07 -3.08
CA VAL A 464 5.36 18.44 -3.62
C VAL A 464 5.67 17.10 -4.29
N PHE A 465 6.78 17.00 -5.02
CA PHE A 465 7.25 15.76 -5.64
C PHE A 465 7.53 14.70 -4.59
N ALA A 466 8.26 15.05 -3.52
CA ALA A 466 8.54 14.13 -2.42
C ALA A 466 7.25 13.67 -1.74
N LYS A 467 6.31 14.58 -1.47
CA LYS A 467 4.99 14.24 -0.92
C LYS A 467 4.24 13.25 -1.82
N SER A 468 4.16 13.54 -3.12
CA SER A 468 3.42 12.69 -4.06
C SER A 468 4.08 11.31 -4.22
N ALA A 469 5.41 11.25 -4.33
CA ALA A 469 6.12 9.98 -4.46
C ALA A 469 6.04 9.12 -3.19
N LEU A 470 6.07 9.75 -2.00
CA LEU A 470 5.85 9.04 -0.73
C LEU A 470 4.41 8.53 -0.61
N SER A 471 3.42 9.29 -1.06
CA SER A 471 2.02 8.85 -1.13
C SER A 471 1.85 7.65 -2.06
N ASP A 472 2.42 7.71 -3.28
CA ASP A 472 2.43 6.58 -4.22
C ASP A 472 3.19 5.36 -3.63
N MET A 473 4.19 5.59 -2.76
CA MET A 473 4.90 4.52 -2.07
C MET A 473 4.01 3.88 -1.02
N ILE A 474 3.17 4.62 -0.30
CA ILE A 474 2.18 4.05 0.64
C ILE A 474 1.20 3.14 -0.12
N ASP A 475 0.75 3.59 -1.29
CA ASP A 475 -0.25 2.91 -2.12
C ASP A 475 0.33 1.86 -3.08
N ILE A 476 1.65 1.61 -3.08
CA ILE A 476 2.33 0.78 -4.10
C ILE A 476 1.67 -0.58 -4.34
N GLN A 477 1.20 -1.26 -3.29
CA GLN A 477 0.55 -2.57 -3.44
C GLN A 477 -0.76 -2.46 -4.23
N SER A 478 -1.57 -1.46 -3.89
CA SER A 478 -2.83 -1.17 -4.58
C SER A 478 -2.56 -0.73 -6.01
N ASP A 479 -1.57 0.14 -6.21
CA ASP A 479 -1.16 0.65 -7.52
C ASP A 479 -0.66 -0.47 -8.44
N ARG A 480 0.12 -1.44 -7.94
CA ARG A 480 0.52 -2.62 -8.73
C ARG A 480 -0.68 -3.50 -9.09
N LEU A 481 -1.60 -3.72 -8.15
CA LEU A 481 -2.80 -4.53 -8.37
C LEU A 481 -3.78 -3.92 -9.38
N VAL A 482 -3.81 -2.59 -9.53
CA VAL A 482 -4.58 -1.92 -10.62
C VAL A 482 -3.70 -1.59 -11.84
N GLY A 483 -2.38 -1.79 -11.70
CA GLY A 483 -1.26 -1.47 -12.60
C GLY A 483 -1.24 -0.06 -13.10
N ARG A 484 -1.25 0.85 -12.13
CA ARG A 484 -0.67 2.17 -12.29
C ARG A 484 0.85 2.04 -12.22
N GLU A 485 1.53 2.62 -13.18
CA GLU A 485 3.00 2.68 -13.19
C GLU A 485 3.49 3.92 -12.47
N THR A 486 3.32 3.99 -11.15
CA THR A 486 3.92 5.07 -10.34
C THR A 486 5.42 4.87 -10.19
N ILE A 487 6.16 5.92 -9.82
CA ILE A 487 7.62 5.84 -9.59
C ILE A 487 8.00 4.63 -8.70
N PRO A 488 7.41 4.43 -7.50
CA PRO A 488 7.74 3.29 -6.66
C PRO A 488 7.41 1.94 -7.27
N VAL A 489 6.41 1.84 -8.14
CA VAL A 489 6.11 0.61 -8.90
C VAL A 489 7.20 0.30 -9.92
N VAL A 490 7.73 1.32 -10.58
CA VAL A 490 8.67 1.16 -11.70
C VAL A 490 10.08 0.87 -11.22
N ILE A 491 10.58 1.64 -10.25
CA ILE A 491 11.96 1.54 -9.77
C ILE A 491 12.09 0.79 -8.43
N GLY A 492 10.98 0.48 -7.76
CA GLY A 492 10.94 -0.17 -6.45
C GLY A 492 11.02 0.80 -5.27
N GLU A 493 10.61 0.32 -4.09
CA GLU A 493 10.57 1.11 -2.84
C GLU A 493 11.96 1.63 -2.44
N ASP A 494 12.99 0.77 -2.47
CA ASP A 494 14.34 1.14 -2.04
C ASP A 494 15.00 2.19 -2.95
N ASN A 495 14.82 2.07 -4.27
CA ASN A 495 15.36 3.06 -5.21
C ASN A 495 14.57 4.37 -5.15
N THR A 496 13.27 4.31 -4.91
CA THR A 496 12.46 5.52 -4.66
C THR A 496 12.93 6.24 -3.41
N LYS A 497 13.24 5.51 -2.33
CA LYS A 497 13.85 6.08 -1.12
C LYS A 497 15.18 6.77 -1.43
N LYS A 498 16.08 6.11 -2.18
CA LYS A 498 17.37 6.70 -2.57
C LYS A 498 17.18 7.96 -3.42
N LEU A 499 16.29 7.92 -4.40
CA LEU A 499 15.93 9.05 -5.27
C LEU A 499 15.44 10.25 -4.44
N LEU A 500 14.45 10.04 -3.57
CA LEU A 500 13.89 11.09 -2.73
C LEU A 500 14.91 11.66 -1.73
N THR A 501 15.76 10.80 -1.16
CA THR A 501 16.86 11.25 -0.31
C THR A 501 17.84 12.14 -1.08
N GLY A 502 18.22 11.73 -2.29
CA GLY A 502 19.12 12.48 -3.16
C GLY A 502 18.55 13.84 -3.58
N ILE A 503 17.31 13.88 -4.06
CA ILE A 503 16.64 15.13 -4.46
C ILE A 503 16.50 16.08 -3.26
N SER A 504 16.12 15.55 -2.08
CA SER A 504 15.97 16.38 -0.87
C SER A 504 17.31 16.95 -0.40
N ALA A 505 18.38 16.14 -0.42
CA ALA A 505 19.72 16.60 -0.07
C ALA A 505 20.23 17.68 -1.04
N LEU A 506 20.02 17.48 -2.35
CA LEU A 506 20.35 18.48 -3.38
C LEU A 506 19.59 19.79 -3.13
N MET A 507 18.30 19.73 -2.77
CA MET A 507 17.53 20.92 -2.43
C MET A 507 18.09 21.64 -1.20
N GLY A 508 18.55 20.91 -0.18
CA GLY A 508 19.26 21.49 0.97
C GLY A 508 20.52 22.27 0.54
N ILE A 509 21.32 21.71 -0.37
CA ILE A 509 22.51 22.37 -0.93
C ILE A 509 22.13 23.63 -1.69
N VAL A 510 21.07 23.59 -2.51
CA VAL A 510 20.58 24.75 -3.26
C VAL A 510 20.10 25.87 -2.33
N LEU A 511 19.38 25.56 -1.24
CA LEU A 511 18.92 26.55 -0.27
C LEU A 511 20.08 27.25 0.45
N ILE A 512 21.11 26.49 0.82
CA ILE A 512 22.33 27.01 1.46
C ILE A 512 23.14 27.85 0.46
N GLY A 513 23.37 27.31 -0.75
CA GLY A 513 24.14 27.98 -1.79
C GLY A 513 23.49 29.27 -2.29
N SER A 514 22.16 29.30 -2.41
CA SER A 514 21.43 30.51 -2.82
C SER A 514 21.50 31.64 -1.78
N PHE A 515 21.56 31.30 -0.49
CA PHE A 515 21.80 32.29 0.57
C PHE A 515 23.21 32.89 0.48
N PHE A 516 24.24 32.05 0.45
CA PHE A 516 25.63 32.51 0.38
C PHE A 516 25.95 33.23 -0.94
N GLY A 517 25.32 32.80 -2.04
CA GLY A 517 25.39 33.48 -3.34
C GLY A 517 24.57 34.78 -3.42
N ARG A 518 23.92 35.21 -2.32
CA ARG A 518 23.07 36.41 -2.25
C ARG A 518 21.92 36.42 -3.26
N HIS A 519 21.49 35.24 -3.72
CA HIS A 519 20.35 35.10 -4.60
C HIS A 519 19.03 35.10 -3.81
N THR A 520 19.04 34.69 -2.54
CA THR A 520 17.87 34.66 -1.64
C THR A 520 18.21 35.25 -0.27
N SER A 521 17.18 35.59 0.51
CA SER A 521 17.34 36.01 1.91
C SER A 521 17.65 34.82 2.83
N SER A 522 17.88 35.10 4.12
CA SER A 522 18.06 34.07 5.16
C SER A 522 16.83 33.16 5.33
N LEU A 523 15.70 33.48 4.70
CA LEU A 523 14.53 32.60 4.63
C LEU A 523 14.87 31.23 4.05
N SER A 524 15.76 31.15 3.05
CA SER A 524 16.13 29.86 2.45
C SER A 524 16.75 28.90 3.48
N LEU A 525 17.44 29.41 4.50
CA LEU A 525 17.96 28.61 5.61
C LEU A 525 16.84 28.11 6.52
N ALA A 526 15.82 28.92 6.79
CA ALA A 526 14.66 28.50 7.58
C ALA A 526 13.87 27.37 6.89
N LEU A 527 13.88 27.32 5.56
CA LEU A 527 13.25 26.26 4.78
C LEU A 527 13.98 24.90 4.85
N LEU A 528 15.20 24.84 5.40
CA LEU A 528 15.88 23.56 5.68
C LEU A 528 15.09 22.69 6.66
N ALA A 529 14.25 23.28 7.52
CA ALA A 529 13.33 22.54 8.38
C ALA A 529 12.38 21.64 7.58
N SER A 530 11.89 22.12 6.42
CA SER A 530 11.04 21.32 5.52
C SER A 530 11.83 20.20 4.85
N VAL A 531 13.06 20.44 4.42
CA VAL A 531 13.94 19.41 3.84
C VAL A 531 14.23 18.30 4.86
N PHE A 532 14.54 18.68 6.11
CA PHE A 532 14.74 17.73 7.20
C PHE A 532 13.46 16.94 7.51
N TYR A 533 12.29 17.58 7.45
CA TYR A 533 11.02 16.91 7.66
C TYR A 533 10.72 15.87 6.56
N ILE A 534 11.06 16.13 5.29
CA ILE A 534 10.97 15.12 4.22
C ILE A 534 11.79 13.88 4.58
N TRP A 535 13.01 14.05 5.09
CA TRP A 535 13.85 12.93 5.53
C TRP A 535 13.19 12.11 6.66
N ILE A 536 12.49 12.77 7.60
CA ILE A 536 11.69 12.08 8.63
C ILE A 536 10.57 11.27 7.96
N CYS A 537 9.81 11.87 7.04
CA CYS A 537 8.71 11.22 6.32
C CYS A 537 9.18 9.99 5.52
N ILE A 538 10.33 10.07 4.85
CA ILE A 538 10.94 8.94 4.14
C ILE A 538 11.16 7.76 5.11
N ASN A 539 11.70 8.01 6.30
CA ASN A 539 11.97 6.96 7.28
C ASN A 539 10.69 6.42 7.95
N LEU A 540 9.65 7.25 8.10
CA LEU A 540 8.36 6.83 8.61
C LEU A 540 7.62 5.91 7.62
N CYS A 541 7.61 6.25 6.33
CA CYS A 541 6.91 5.44 5.32
C CYS A 541 7.50 4.03 5.14
N VAL A 542 8.80 3.84 5.43
CA VAL A 542 9.44 2.52 5.42
C VAL A 542 8.93 1.63 6.55
N LYS A 543 8.57 2.21 7.70
CA LYS A 543 8.10 1.47 8.89
C LYS A 543 6.59 1.27 8.90
N ARG A 544 5.95 1.01 7.74
CA ARG A 544 4.49 0.96 7.44
C ARG A 544 3.53 0.45 8.54
N THR A 545 3.99 -0.27 9.55
CA THR A 545 3.19 -1.01 10.53
C THR A 545 2.54 -0.20 11.64
N ARG A 546 2.77 1.13 11.76
CA ARG A 546 2.34 1.89 12.96
C ARG A 546 1.18 2.87 12.80
N PHE A 547 0.84 3.31 11.60
CA PHE A 547 -0.14 4.39 11.41
C PHE A 547 -1.18 4.07 10.33
N PRO A 548 -2.46 4.45 10.52
CA PRO A 548 -3.46 4.41 9.47
C PRO A 548 -3.03 5.24 8.25
N GLY A 549 -3.44 4.84 7.04
CA GLY A 549 -3.11 5.54 5.80
C GLY A 549 -3.48 7.03 5.83
N VAL A 550 -4.60 7.40 6.46
CA VAL A 550 -5.00 8.81 6.63
C VAL A 550 -4.01 9.63 7.42
N VAL A 551 -3.48 9.05 8.50
CA VAL A 551 -2.53 9.74 9.38
C VAL A 551 -1.21 9.92 8.64
N LEU A 552 -0.76 8.88 7.95
CA LEU A 552 0.49 8.95 7.21
C LEU A 552 0.41 9.99 6.09
N GLU A 553 -0.68 10.03 5.33
CA GLU A 553 -0.92 11.03 4.30
C GLU A 553 -0.99 12.46 4.89
N GLY A 554 -1.66 12.63 6.03
CA GLY A 554 -1.68 13.91 6.74
C GLY A 554 -0.29 14.35 7.23
N LEU A 555 0.55 13.42 7.70
CA LEU A 555 1.94 13.70 8.05
C LEU A 555 2.74 14.15 6.82
N LEU A 556 2.55 13.52 5.66
CA LEU A 556 3.20 13.97 4.42
C LEU A 556 2.78 15.40 4.03
N GLU A 557 1.48 15.71 4.10
CA GLU A 557 0.93 17.04 3.81
C GLU A 557 1.37 18.11 4.84
N THR A 558 1.68 17.71 6.07
CA THR A 558 2.15 18.60 7.14
C THR A 558 3.46 19.31 6.76
N ASN A 559 4.25 18.73 5.86
CA ASN A 559 5.46 19.38 5.35
C ASN A 559 5.19 20.75 4.71
N PHE A 560 4.05 20.90 4.03
CA PHE A 560 3.66 22.16 3.40
C PHE A 560 3.39 23.24 4.46
N VAL A 561 2.74 22.84 5.55
CA VAL A 561 2.46 23.71 6.70
C VAL A 561 3.75 24.08 7.42
N ILE A 562 4.70 23.15 7.59
CA ILE A 562 6.01 23.43 8.19
C ILE A 562 6.75 24.50 7.38
N ALA A 563 6.81 24.39 6.05
CA ALA A 563 7.45 25.39 5.20
C ALA A 563 6.80 26.79 5.38
N GLY A 564 5.46 26.84 5.43
CA GLY A 564 4.70 28.06 5.67
C GLY A 564 4.96 28.67 7.05
N LEU A 565 4.90 27.86 8.11
CA LEU A 565 5.15 28.31 9.49
C LEU A 565 6.59 28.77 9.68
N SER A 566 7.58 28.09 9.07
CA SER A 566 8.98 28.55 9.04
C SER A 566 9.09 29.94 8.40
N THR A 567 8.32 30.20 7.34
CA THR A 567 8.26 31.51 6.69
C THR A 567 7.63 32.56 7.61
N CYS A 568 6.49 32.27 8.24
CA CYS A 568 5.85 33.16 9.20
C CYS A 568 6.77 33.51 10.38
N LEU A 569 7.45 32.51 10.95
CA LEU A 569 8.39 32.72 12.04
C LEU A 569 9.57 33.58 11.60
N TRP A 570 10.12 33.33 10.41
CA TRP A 570 11.19 34.14 9.83
C TRP A 570 10.77 35.60 9.65
N ILE A 571 9.55 35.87 9.15
CA ILE A 571 8.99 37.23 9.02
C ILE A 571 8.93 37.93 10.38
N ILE A 572 8.45 37.23 11.40
CA ILE A 572 8.36 37.77 12.77
C ILE A 572 9.76 38.11 13.27
N VAL A 573 10.72 37.19 13.18
CA VAL A 573 12.10 37.40 13.63
C VAL A 573 12.75 38.58 12.90
N MET A 574 12.62 38.65 11.57
CA MET A 574 13.24 39.72 10.80
C MET A 574 12.66 41.09 11.16
N LYS A 575 11.37 41.19 11.48
CA LYS A 575 10.76 42.45 11.96
C LYS A 575 11.31 42.95 13.30
N TYR A 576 11.85 42.06 14.14
CA TYR A 576 12.45 42.44 15.43
C TYR A 576 13.96 42.73 15.31
N VAL A 577 14.60 42.27 14.23
CA VAL A 577 16.04 42.46 13.98
C VAL A 577 16.31 43.65 13.05
N SER A 578 15.33 44.04 12.21
CA SER A 578 15.31 45.27 11.41
C SER A 578 14.82 46.46 12.20
#